data_AF-A0A0K1FCJ3-F1
#
_entry.id   AF-A0A0K1FCJ3-F1
#
_cell.length_a   1.000
_cell.length_b   1.000
_cell.length_c   1.000
_cell.angle_alpha   90.00
_cell.angle_beta   90.00
_cell.angle_gamma   90.00
#
_symmetry.space_group_name_H-M   'P 1'
#
loop_
_entity.id
_entity.type
_entity.pdbx_description
1 polymer ?
#
loop_
_entity_poly.entity_id
_entity_poly.type
_entity_poly.pdbx_seq_one_letter_code
_entity_poly.pdbx_strand_id
1 'polypeptide(L)'
;MAMTENEILEGLAEIVNEETGLDAGEVQMDKSFTEDLDIDSLSMMTIVVNAEERFGVRIPDEEVKNLKTVRDAVTYIAGAQG
;
A
#
# COMPACT_ATOMS: atom_id res chain seq x y z
N MET A 1 -14.61 3.17 12.68
CA MET A 1 -13.36 3.62 13.34
C MET A 1 -12.34 3.65 12.23
N ALA A 2 -11.64 4.77 12.04
CA ALA A 2 -10.53 4.79 11.09
C ALA A 2 -9.44 3.83 11.60
N MET A 3 -8.84 3.06 10.70
CA MET A 3 -7.70 2.21 11.03
C MET A 3 -6.49 3.12 11.27
N THR A 4 -5.61 2.69 12.16
CA THR A 4 -4.37 3.42 12.42
C THR A 4 -3.35 3.19 11.31
N GLU A 5 -2.37 4.09 11.17
CA GLU A 5 -1.29 3.96 10.18
C GLU A 5 -0.55 2.62 10.31
N ASN A 6 -0.39 2.11 11.54
CA ASN A 6 0.21 0.80 11.77
C ASN A 6 -0.66 -0.34 11.26
N GLU A 7 -1.97 -0.33 11.49
CA GLU A 7 -2.87 -1.37 11.00
C GLU A 7 -2.94 -1.37 9.46
N ILE A 8 -2.87 -0.18 8.85
CA ILE A 8 -2.81 -0.04 7.39
C ILE A 8 -1.47 -0.56 6.87
N LEU A 9 -0.36 -0.20 7.52
CA LEU A 9 0.97 -0.70 7.16
C LEU A 9 1.03 -2.23 7.23
N GLU A 10 0.55 -2.83 8.32
CA GLU A 10 0.51 -4.29 8.48
C GLU A 10 -0.36 -4.94 7.40
N GLY A 11 -1.58 -4.43 7.17
CA GLY A 11 -2.46 -4.98 6.14
C GLY A 11 -1.91 -4.81 4.72
N LEU A 12 -1.21 -3.71 4.44
CA LEU A 12 -0.61 -3.45 3.14
C LEU A 12 0.65 -4.30 2.95
N ALA A 13 1.44 -4.52 4.01
CA ALA A 13 2.57 -5.43 4.02
C ALA A 13 2.14 -6.88 3.78
N GLU A 14 1.02 -7.32 4.35
CA GLU A 14 0.42 -8.63 4.04
C GLU A 14 0.03 -8.73 2.57
N ILE A 15 -0.68 -7.74 2.01
CA ILE A 15 -1.08 -7.75 0.59
C ILE A 15 0.16 -7.80 -0.31
N VAL A 16 1.17 -6.98 -0.02
CA VAL A 16 2.44 -6.99 -0.76
C VAL A 16 3.09 -8.37 -0.67
N ASN A 17 3.13 -8.99 0.51
CA ASN A 17 3.68 -10.33 0.68
C ASN A 17 2.94 -11.38 -0.15
N GLU A 18 1.60 -11.35 -0.18
CA GLU A 18 0.79 -12.30 -0.95
C GLU A 18 0.99 -12.11 -2.46
N GLU A 19 1.07 -10.86 -2.94
CA GLU A 19 1.18 -10.55 -4.37
C GLU A 19 2.61 -10.70 -4.93
N THR A 20 3.62 -10.37 -4.13
CA THR A 20 5.03 -10.29 -4.59
C THR A 20 5.94 -11.33 -3.96
N GLY A 21 5.51 -11.95 -2.85
CA GLY A 21 6.35 -12.84 -2.05
C GLY A 21 7.39 -12.12 -1.18
N LEU A 22 7.41 -10.77 -1.16
CA LEU A 22 8.32 -9.98 -0.33
C LEU A 22 7.94 -10.10 1.15
N ASP A 23 8.93 -10.19 2.03
CA ASP A 23 8.66 -10.28 3.46
C ASP A 23 7.92 -9.03 3.96
N ALA A 24 6.86 -9.22 4.76
CA ALA A 24 6.11 -8.11 5.33
C ALA A 24 7.00 -7.19 6.20
N GLY A 25 8.10 -7.71 6.76
CA GLY A 25 9.09 -6.93 7.49
C GLY A 25 9.94 -5.98 6.62
N GLU A 26 10.05 -6.25 5.32
CA GLU A 26 10.72 -5.36 4.35
C GLU A 26 9.83 -4.17 3.99
N VAL A 27 8.50 -4.30 4.12
CA VAL A 27 7.53 -3.24 3.79
C VAL A 27 7.49 -2.22 4.93
N GLN A 28 8.40 -1.25 4.86
CA GLN A 28 8.53 -0.18 5.85
C GLN A 28 8.14 1.17 5.28
N MET A 29 7.70 2.10 6.12
CA MET A 29 7.25 3.44 5.70
C MET A 29 8.27 4.19 4.82
N ASP A 30 9.56 4.01 5.07
CA ASP A 30 10.65 4.68 4.33
C ASP A 30 11.04 3.98 3.02
N LYS A 31 10.40 2.85 2.68
CA LYS A 31 10.70 2.07 1.48
C LYS A 31 9.86 2.52 0.28
N SER A 32 10.48 2.56 -0.89
CA SER A 32 9.77 2.72 -2.15
C SER A 32 9.25 1.39 -2.68
N PHE A 33 8.00 1.35 -3.13
CA PHE A 33 7.43 0.15 -3.76
C PHE A 33 8.20 -0.24 -5.02
N THR A 34 8.52 0.72 -5.88
CA THR A 34 9.19 0.44 -7.15
C THR A 34 10.71 0.42 -7.02
N GLU A 35 11.31 1.29 -6.20
CA GLU A 35 12.78 1.42 -6.15
C GLU A 35 13.45 0.53 -5.09
N ASP A 36 12.83 0.33 -3.92
CA ASP A 36 13.41 -0.53 -2.86
C ASP A 36 12.85 -1.95 -2.89
N LEU A 37 11.54 -2.06 -3.07
CA LEU A 37 10.83 -3.33 -3.04
C LEU A 37 10.75 -3.99 -4.42
N ASP A 38 11.23 -3.32 -5.47
CA ASP A 38 11.24 -3.83 -6.86
C ASP A 38 9.85 -4.33 -7.33
N ILE A 39 8.79 -3.67 -6.87
CA ILE A 39 7.41 -4.03 -7.22
C ILE A 39 7.09 -3.50 -8.62
N ASP A 40 6.70 -4.41 -9.50
CA ASP A 40 6.21 -4.08 -10.82
C ASP A 40 4.92 -3.25 -10.77
N SER A 41 4.78 -2.34 -11.73
CA SER A 41 3.57 -1.51 -11.88
C SER A 41 2.26 -2.30 -11.99
N LEU A 42 2.31 -3.52 -12.54
CA LEU A 42 1.16 -4.43 -12.60
C LEU A 42 0.79 -4.96 -11.20
N SER A 43 1.78 -5.45 -10.46
CA SER A 43 1.58 -5.90 -9.06
C SER A 43 1.10 -4.74 -8.19
N MET A 44 1.61 -3.54 -8.43
CA MET A 44 1.20 -2.34 -7.70
C MET A 44 -0.28 -2.00 -7.92
N MET A 45 -0.80 -2.16 -9.15
CA MET A 45 -2.24 -2.06 -9.40
C MET A 45 -3.04 -3.07 -8.58
N THR A 46 -2.60 -4.34 -8.55
CA THR A 46 -3.30 -5.38 -7.78
C THR A 46 -3.25 -5.12 -6.27
N ILE A 47 -2.10 -4.67 -5.75
CA ILE A 47 -1.93 -4.32 -4.34
C ILE A 47 -2.88 -3.19 -3.95
N VAL A 48 -2.96 -2.14 -4.78
CA VAL A 48 -3.87 -1.01 -4.55
C VAL A 48 -5.32 -1.46 -4.54
N VAL A 49 -5.75 -2.25 -5.53
CA VAL A 49 -7.14 -2.74 -5.61
C VAL A 49 -7.48 -3.60 -4.38
N ASN A 50 -6.59 -4.50 -3.96
CA ASN A 50 -6.78 -5.27 -2.74
C ASN A 50 -6.80 -4.38 -1.49
N ALA A 51 -5.97 -3.34 -1.44
CA ALA A 51 -5.96 -2.38 -0.34
C ALA A 51 -7.26 -1.56 -0.30
N GLU A 52 -7.77 -1.10 -1.45
CA GLU A 52 -9.07 -0.43 -1.56
C GLU A 52 -10.21 -1.29 -1.01
N GLU A 53 -10.27 -2.57 -1.40
CA GLU A 53 -11.29 -3.51 -0.91
C GLU A 53 -11.11 -3.82 0.59
N ARG A 54 -9.87 -4.02 1.04
CA ARG A 54 -9.55 -4.38 2.44
C ARG A 54 -9.79 -3.23 3.41
N PHE A 55 -9.38 -2.02 3.04
CA PHE A 55 -9.48 -0.82 3.88
C PHE A 55 -10.77 -0.03 3.63
N GLY A 56 -11.55 -0.40 2.61
CA GLY A 56 -12.80 0.26 2.25
C GLY A 56 -12.59 1.66 1.70
N VAL A 57 -11.50 1.90 0.97
CA VAL A 57 -11.14 3.22 0.41
C VAL A 57 -11.20 3.20 -1.11
N ARG A 58 -11.10 4.38 -1.73
CA ARG A 58 -10.88 4.52 -3.18
C ARG A 58 -9.61 5.31 -3.45
N ILE A 59 -8.73 4.75 -4.26
CA ILE A 59 -7.46 5.30 -4.69
C ILE A 59 -7.54 5.43 -6.22
N PRO A 60 -7.73 6.65 -6.78
CA PRO A 60 -7.76 6.84 -8.21
C PRO A 60 -6.38 6.56 -8.83
N ASP A 61 -6.36 6.09 -10.09
CA ASP A 61 -5.12 5.78 -10.82
C ASP A 61 -4.08 6.91 -10.84
N GLU A 62 -4.54 8.17 -10.81
CA GLU A 62 -3.67 9.34 -10.74
C GLU A 62 -2.89 9.40 -9.41
N GLU A 63 -3.56 9.06 -8.31
CA GLU A 63 -2.92 9.01 -7.00
C GLU A 63 -2.01 7.79 -6.87
N VAL A 64 -2.37 6.64 -7.44
CA VAL A 64 -1.49 5.45 -7.48
C VAL A 64 -0.11 5.79 -8.04
N LYS A 65 -0.03 6.64 -9.07
CA LYS A 65 1.25 7.10 -9.65
C LYS A 65 2.01 8.05 -8.74
N ASN A 66 1.32 8.72 -7.82
CA ASN A 66 1.91 9.57 -6.80
C ASN A 66 2.35 8.76 -5.56
N LEU A 67 1.78 7.56 -5.33
CA LEU A 67 2.17 6.65 -4.26
C LEU A 67 3.52 5.97 -4.55
N LYS A 68 4.62 6.67 -4.29
CA LYS A 68 5.97 6.10 -4.51
C LYS A 68 6.47 5.29 -3.33
N THR A 69 6.13 5.71 -2.11
CA THR A 69 6.60 5.08 -0.87
C THR A 69 5.46 4.45 -0.10
N VAL A 70 5.80 3.49 0.75
CA VAL A 70 4.84 2.87 1.66
C VAL A 70 4.19 3.92 2.56
N ARG A 71 4.96 4.92 3.03
CA ARG A 71 4.41 6.05 3.80
C ARG A 71 3.32 6.78 3.03
N ASP A 72 3.54 7.08 1.74
CA ASP A 72 2.53 7.76 0.92
C ASP A 72 1.23 6.96 0.87
N ALA A 73 1.33 5.65 0.62
CA ALA A 73 0.15 4.77 0.55
C ALA A 73 -0.58 4.70 1.88
N VAL A 74 0.14 4.49 2.98
CA VAL A 74 -0.44 4.43 4.33
C VAL A 74 -1.12 5.74 4.70
N THR A 75 -0.46 6.87 4.47
CA THR A 75 -1.00 8.22 4.76
C THR A 75 -2.25 8.50 3.92
N TYR A 76 -2.21 8.11 2.64
CA TYR A 76 -3.33 8.29 1.73
C TYR A 76 -4.54 7.47 2.18
N ILE A 77 -4.35 6.18 2.47
CA ILE A 77 -5.43 5.29 2.94
C ILE A 77 -6.00 5.81 4.26
N ALA A 78 -5.14 6.20 5.22
CA ALA A 78 -5.58 6.73 6.50
C ALA A 78 -6.42 8.00 6.35
N GLY A 79 -6.05 8.88 5.41
CA GLY A 79 -6.82 10.10 5.09
C GLY A 79 -8.10 9.84 4.29
N ALA A 80 -8.12 8.78 3.47
CA ALA A 80 -9.26 8.38 2.65
C ALA A 80 -10.31 7.58 3.44
N GLN A 81 -9.95 7.01 4.60
CA GLN A 81 -10.89 6.40 5.54
C GLN A 81 -11.74 7.49 6.25
N GLY A 82 -12.74 8.00 5.53
CA GLY A 82 -13.66 9.05 6.00
C GLY A 82 -15.04 8.96 5.38
#